data_AF-A0A959FQ93-F1
#
_entry.id   AF-A0A959FQ93-F1
#
_cell.length_a   1.000
_cell.length_b   1.000
_cell.length_c   1.000
_cell.angle_alpha   90.00
_cell.angle_beta   90.00
_cell.angle_gamma   90.00
#
_symmetry.space_group_name_H-M   'P 1'
#
loop_
_entity.id
_entity.type
_entity.pdbx_description
1 polymer ?
#
loop_
_entity_poly.entity_id
_entity_poly.type
_entity_poly.pdbx_seq_one_letter_code
_entity_poly.pdbx_strand_id
1 'polypeptide(L)'
;MGQGMNGERAGGAFVNGRFAMLSCSEQGSQRIGMMLTQLEQRLDLTEDQQALFDTFYTSATDAQASYLETCQTVTDLTAADNASETTVPNPAELLKLRAENLKAEASALDSVVPSATAFFDSLTADQLALMVPQQQFANR
;
A
#
# COMPACT_ATOMS: atom_id res chain seq x y z
N MET A 1 35.94 2.06 -8.03
CA MET A 1 34.78 1.35 -8.61
C MET A 1 34.07 0.67 -7.46
N GLY A 2 32.97 1.24 -6.99
CA GLY A 2 32.19 0.69 -5.88
C GLY A 2 30.76 1.20 -6.02
N GLN A 3 29.98 0.52 -6.88
CA GLN A 3 28.54 0.74 -6.97
C GLN A 3 27.92 0.16 -5.70
N GLY A 4 27.52 1.06 -4.80
CA GLY A 4 26.67 0.71 -3.67
C GLY A 4 25.32 0.28 -4.22
N MET A 5 25.06 -1.02 -4.10
CA MET A 5 23.75 -1.63 -4.33
C MET A 5 22.74 -0.91 -3.43
N ASN A 6 21.91 -0.06 -4.02
CA ASN A 6 20.73 0.46 -3.35
C ASN A 6 19.81 -0.73 -3.08
N GLY A 7 19.80 -1.15 -1.82
CA GLY A 7 18.92 -2.20 -1.34
C GLY A 7 17.48 -1.79 -1.55
N GLU A 8 16.90 -2.27 -2.65
CA GLU A 8 15.48 -2.49 -2.81
C GLU A 8 15.04 -3.45 -1.72
N ARG A 9 14.79 -2.90 -0.53
CA ARG A 9 13.99 -3.58 0.48
C ARG A 9 12.58 -3.62 -0.11
N ALA A 10 12.27 -4.74 -0.74
CA ALA A 10 10.91 -5.17 -1.00
C ALA A 10 10.13 -5.00 0.31
N GLY A 11 9.40 -3.89 0.40
CA GLY A 11 8.58 -3.56 1.55
C GLY A 11 7.51 -4.61 1.66
N GLY A 12 7.66 -5.51 2.63
CA GLY A 12 6.57 -6.41 3.02
C GLY A 12 5.33 -5.58 3.32
N ALA A 13 4.17 -6.16 3.01
CA ALA A 13 2.86 -5.51 3.11
C ALA A 13 2.50 -4.96 4.52
N PHE A 14 3.29 -5.33 5.53
CA PHE A 14 3.13 -4.86 6.90
C PHE A 14 4.48 -4.35 7.41
N VAL A 15 4.59 -3.04 7.60
CA VAL A 15 5.71 -2.42 8.31
C VAL A 15 5.16 -1.88 9.63
N ASN A 16 5.62 -2.43 10.76
CA ASN A 16 5.20 -2.02 12.11
C ASN A 16 3.68 -2.08 12.36
N GLY A 17 3.00 -3.12 11.88
CA GLY A 17 1.55 -3.29 12.08
C GLY A 17 0.67 -2.33 11.27
N ARG A 18 1.27 -1.56 10.35
CA ARG A 18 0.53 -0.73 9.37
C ARG A 18 0.42 -1.52 8.07
N PHE A 19 -0.79 -1.60 7.54
CA PHE A 19 -1.03 -2.03 6.16
C PHE A 19 -0.30 -1.02 5.26
N ALA A 20 0.85 -1.39 4.71
CA ALA A 20 1.56 -0.58 3.73
C ALA A 20 0.86 -0.80 2.38
N MET A 21 -0.40 -0.36 2.30
CA MET A 21 -1.27 -0.65 1.18
C MET A 21 -0.80 0.12 -0.06
N LEU A 22 -0.51 1.41 0.10
CA LEU A 22 -0.23 2.30 -1.03
C LEU A 22 1.26 2.51 -1.23
N SER A 23 1.70 2.46 -2.49
CA SER A 23 3.08 2.67 -2.90
C SER A 23 3.17 3.54 -4.14
N CYS A 24 4.25 4.30 -4.27
CA CYS A 24 4.55 5.11 -5.44
C CYS A 24 5.23 4.26 -6.52
N SER A 25 4.58 3.20 -6.97
CA SER A 25 5.16 2.26 -7.92
C SER A 25 4.09 1.76 -8.88
N GLU A 26 4.44 1.64 -10.16
CA GLU A 26 3.58 1.02 -11.18
C GLU A 26 3.20 -0.43 -10.83
N GLN A 27 4.02 -1.10 -10.01
CA GLN A 27 3.73 -2.45 -9.51
C GLN A 27 2.86 -2.46 -8.25
N GLY A 28 2.43 -1.30 -7.74
CA GLY A 28 1.70 -1.19 -6.48
C GLY A 28 0.41 -2.00 -6.48
N SER A 29 -0.43 -1.86 -7.52
CA SER A 29 -1.71 -2.56 -7.62
C SER A 29 -1.51 -4.07 -7.73
N GLN A 30 -0.51 -4.50 -8.50
CA GLN A 30 -0.13 -5.92 -8.61
C GLN A 30 0.34 -6.49 -7.27
N ARG A 31 1.15 -5.75 -6.51
CA ARG A 31 1.65 -6.18 -5.18
C ARG A 31 0.51 -6.32 -4.18
N ILE A 32 -0.41 -5.35 -4.15
CA ILE A 32 -1.62 -5.44 -3.33
C ILE A 32 -2.43 -6.67 -3.74
N GLY A 33 -2.69 -6.85 -5.03
CA GLY A 33 -3.48 -7.98 -5.53
C GLY A 33 -2.88 -9.33 -5.13
N MET A 34 -1.57 -9.51 -5.31
CA MET A 34 -0.87 -10.74 -4.88
C MET A 34 -0.98 -10.98 -3.38
N MET A 35 -0.81 -9.94 -2.56
CA MET A 35 -0.90 -10.04 -1.10
C MET A 35 -2.32 -10.43 -0.66
N LEU A 36 -3.33 -9.79 -1.24
CA LEU A 36 -4.73 -10.09 -0.94
C LEU A 36 -5.10 -11.51 -1.39
N THR A 37 -4.66 -11.94 -2.57
CA THR A 37 -4.87 -13.32 -3.04
C THR A 37 -4.22 -14.34 -2.10
N GLN A 38 -3.03 -14.05 -1.57
CA GLN A 38 -2.39 -14.90 -0.56
C GLN A 38 -3.16 -14.93 0.75
N LEU A 39 -3.80 -13.82 1.13
CA LEU A 39 -4.64 -13.75 2.32
C LEU A 39 -5.91 -14.61 2.13
N GLU A 40 -6.61 -14.44 1.02
CA GLU A 40 -7.78 -15.24 0.62
C GLU A 40 -7.50 -16.74 0.73
N GLN A 41 -6.41 -17.21 0.12
CA GLN A 41 -6.00 -18.62 0.16
C GLN A 41 -5.75 -19.17 1.57
N ARG A 42 -5.47 -18.30 2.55
CA ARG A 42 -5.20 -18.71 3.94
C ARG A 42 -6.45 -18.72 4.79
N LEU A 43 -7.48 -17.95 4.45
CA LEU A 43 -8.64 -17.70 5.31
C LEU A 43 -9.80 -18.67 5.09
N ASP A 44 -9.77 -19.50 4.03
CA ASP A 44 -10.83 -20.46 3.69
C ASP A 44 -12.22 -19.81 3.79
N LEU A 45 -12.44 -18.80 2.94
CA LEU A 45 -13.62 -17.93 3.00
C LEU A 45 -14.89 -18.69 2.62
N THR A 46 -16.00 -18.35 3.28
CA THR A 46 -17.34 -18.75 2.80
C THR A 46 -17.73 -17.98 1.54
N GLU A 47 -18.77 -18.41 0.83
CA GLU A 47 -19.28 -17.69 -0.35
C GLU A 47 -19.66 -16.23 -0.03
N ASP A 48 -20.28 -15.98 1.12
CA ASP A 48 -20.65 -14.63 1.56
C ASP A 48 -19.41 -13.77 1.87
N GLN A 49 -18.39 -14.36 2.50
CA GLN A 49 -17.12 -13.68 2.79
C GLN A 49 -16.30 -13.42 1.51
N GLN A 50 -16.39 -14.33 0.53
CA GLN A 50 -15.73 -14.17 -0.77
C GLN A 50 -16.25 -12.94 -1.51
N ALA A 51 -17.57 -12.72 -1.54
CA ALA A 51 -18.14 -11.54 -2.19
C ALA A 51 -17.68 -10.22 -1.53
N LEU A 52 -17.51 -10.22 -0.20
CA LEU A 52 -16.95 -9.08 0.54
C LEU A 52 -15.46 -8.90 0.25
N PHE A 53 -14.71 -10.00 0.15
CA PHE A 53 -13.30 -9.99 -0.24
C PHE A 53 -13.10 -9.42 -1.65
N ASP A 54 -13.88 -9.85 -2.65
CA ASP A 54 -13.76 -9.37 -4.03
C ASP A 54 -14.03 -7.85 -4.13
N THR A 55 -14.99 -7.37 -3.33
CA THR A 55 -15.30 -5.93 -3.22
C THR A 55 -14.12 -5.17 -2.60
N PHE A 56 -13.54 -5.70 -1.53
CA PHE A 56 -12.35 -5.14 -0.90
C PHE A 56 -11.13 -5.16 -1.83
N TYR A 57 -10.89 -6.27 -2.51
CA TYR A 57 -9.82 -6.44 -3.49
C TYR A 57 -9.89 -5.36 -4.57
N THR A 58 -11.05 -5.22 -5.21
CA THR A 58 -11.28 -4.22 -6.26
C THR A 58 -11.05 -2.82 -5.72
N SER A 59 -11.64 -2.49 -4.57
CA SER A 59 -11.47 -1.18 -3.93
C SER A 59 -10.01 -0.86 -3.67
N ALA A 60 -9.24 -1.82 -3.15
CA ALA A 60 -7.84 -1.64 -2.80
C ALA A 60 -6.94 -1.48 -4.04
N THR A 61 -7.18 -2.28 -5.10
CA THR A 61 -6.41 -2.16 -6.34
C THR A 61 -6.70 -0.86 -7.08
N ASP A 62 -7.97 -0.42 -7.08
CA ASP A 62 -8.39 0.84 -7.71
C ASP A 62 -7.84 2.05 -6.94
N ALA A 63 -7.92 2.03 -5.61
CA ALA A 63 -7.35 3.08 -4.77
C ALA A 63 -5.84 3.25 -4.99
N GLN A 64 -5.11 2.14 -5.15
CA GLN A 64 -3.70 2.17 -5.50
C GLN A 64 -3.43 2.69 -6.91
N ALA A 65 -4.27 2.36 -7.89
CA ALA A 65 -4.16 2.91 -9.24
C ALA A 65 -4.38 4.44 -9.21
N SER A 66 -5.40 4.93 -8.52
CA SER A 66 -5.66 6.37 -8.37
C SER A 66 -4.56 7.10 -7.60
N TYR A 67 -4.00 6.48 -6.55
CA TYR A 67 -2.89 7.06 -5.80
C TYR A 67 -1.61 7.18 -6.65
N LEU A 68 -1.34 6.20 -7.52
CA LEU A 68 -0.16 6.19 -8.37
C LEU A 68 -0.06 7.44 -9.24
N GLU A 69 -1.17 7.86 -9.87
CA GLU A 69 -1.20 9.03 -10.76
C GLU A 69 -0.73 10.32 -10.04
N THR A 70 -1.22 10.53 -8.81
CA THR A 70 -0.83 11.70 -8.01
C THR A 70 0.61 11.57 -7.50
N CYS A 71 1.00 10.37 -7.08
CA CYS A 71 2.32 10.14 -6.53
C CYS A 71 3.43 10.26 -7.59
N GLN A 72 3.19 9.80 -8.81
CA GLN A 72 4.12 9.97 -9.95
C GLN A 72 4.29 11.45 -10.28
N THR A 73 3.19 12.22 -10.31
CA THR A 73 3.26 13.67 -10.53
C THR A 73 4.17 14.37 -9.53
N VAL A 74 4.04 14.04 -8.24
CA VAL A 74 4.90 14.58 -7.18
C VAL A 74 6.36 14.13 -7.35
N THR A 75 6.58 12.85 -7.68
CA THR A 75 7.92 12.29 -7.87
C THR A 75 8.63 12.95 -9.05
N ASP A 76 7.96 13.09 -10.18
CA ASP A 76 8.51 13.68 -11.40
C ASP A 76 8.85 15.16 -11.20
N LEU A 77 8.00 15.92 -10.50
CA LEU A 77 8.28 17.31 -10.16
C LEU A 77 9.52 17.43 -9.26
N THR A 78 9.65 16.56 -8.26
CA THR A 78 10.86 16.55 -7.43
C THR A 78 12.11 16.10 -8.19
N ALA A 79 12.00 15.15 -9.13
CA ALA A 79 13.12 14.68 -9.94
C ALA A 79 13.58 15.72 -10.95
N ALA A 80 12.64 16.42 -11.60
CA ALA A 80 12.92 17.51 -12.54
C ALA A 80 13.65 18.68 -11.85
N ASP A 81 13.23 19.04 -10.64
CA ASP A 81 13.90 20.08 -9.84
C ASP A 81 15.33 19.68 -9.44
N ASN A 82 15.58 18.39 -9.18
CA ASN A 82 16.92 17.90 -8.85
C ASN A 82 17.85 17.74 -10.07
N ALA A 83 17.31 17.56 -11.28
CA ALA A 83 18.09 17.42 -12.50
C ALA A 83 18.60 18.77 -13.06
N SER A 84 17.96 19.88 -12.65
CA SER A 84 18.41 21.24 -12.96
C SER A 84 19.45 21.68 -11.94
N GLU A 85 20.75 21.50 -12.25
CA GLU A 85 21.91 21.82 -11.37
C GLU A 85 21.98 23.28 -10.87
N THR A 86 21.04 24.14 -11.26
CA THR A 86 21.06 25.59 -10.98
C THR A 86 20.01 26.10 -10.00
N THR A 87 19.04 25.28 -9.55
CA THR A 87 17.98 25.73 -8.64
C THR A 87 17.71 24.71 -7.54
N VAL A 88 18.13 25.04 -6.31
CA VAL A 88 17.67 24.31 -5.12
C VAL A 88 16.13 24.38 -5.09
N PRO A 89 15.41 23.25 -4.96
CA PRO A 89 13.96 23.26 -4.94
C PRO A 89 13.44 24.12 -3.78
N ASN A 90 12.46 24.97 -4.06
CA ASN A 90 11.86 25.85 -3.07
C ASN A 90 11.22 25.01 -1.94
N PRO A 91 11.66 25.13 -0.67
CA PRO A 91 11.11 24.33 0.43
C PRO A 91 9.60 24.47 0.61
N ALA A 92 9.02 25.63 0.29
CA ALA A 92 7.58 25.86 0.36
C ALA A 92 6.82 25.05 -0.71
N GLU A 93 7.38 24.92 -1.91
CA GLU A 93 6.78 24.11 -2.99
C GLU A 93 6.91 22.61 -2.68
N LEU A 94 8.06 22.17 -2.17
CA LEU A 94 8.22 20.79 -1.69
C LEU A 94 7.20 20.43 -0.59
N LEU A 95 6.93 21.36 0.33
CA LEU A 95 5.92 21.15 1.38
C LEU A 95 4.51 21.04 0.79
N LYS A 96 4.16 21.84 -0.22
CA LYS A 96 2.87 21.75 -0.92
C LYS A 96 2.71 20.42 -1.62
N LEU A 97 3.70 19.99 -2.39
CA LEU A 97 3.71 18.70 -3.07
C LEU A 97 3.56 17.54 -2.07
N ARG A 98 4.25 17.62 -0.93
CA ARG A 98 4.09 16.62 0.13
C ARG A 98 2.66 16.60 0.69
N ALA A 99 2.06 17.78 0.91
CA ALA A 99 0.71 17.89 1.40
C ALA A 99 -0.33 17.35 0.39
N GLU A 100 -0.13 17.58 -0.90
CA GLU A 100 -0.95 17.01 -1.98
C GLU A 100 -0.84 15.48 -2.00
N ASN A 101 0.37 14.93 -1.90
CA ASN A 101 0.54 13.49 -1.84
C ASN A 101 -0.14 12.86 -0.63
N LEU A 102 -0.06 13.50 0.55
CA LEU A 102 -0.76 13.05 1.75
C LEU A 102 -2.29 13.07 1.59
N LYS A 103 -2.84 14.07 0.89
CA LYS A 103 -4.28 14.13 0.61
C LYS A 103 -4.71 13.01 -0.34
N ALA A 104 -3.91 12.72 -1.36
CA ALA A 104 -4.17 11.61 -2.25
C ALA A 104 -4.11 10.26 -1.52
N GLU A 105 -3.11 10.06 -0.67
CA GLU A 105 -2.99 8.87 0.19
C GLU A 105 -4.23 8.73 1.09
N ALA A 106 -4.65 9.81 1.75
CA ALA A 106 -5.83 9.81 2.60
C ALA A 106 -7.12 9.49 1.82
N SER A 107 -7.31 10.12 0.66
CA SER A 107 -8.49 9.88 -0.19
C SER A 107 -8.55 8.44 -0.71
N ALA A 108 -7.40 7.85 -1.03
CA ALA A 108 -7.30 6.45 -1.44
C ALA A 108 -7.58 5.50 -0.26
N LEU A 109 -7.16 5.82 0.95
CA LEU A 109 -7.51 5.02 2.13
C LEU A 109 -9.02 5.14 2.46
N ASP A 110 -9.57 6.35 2.39
CA ASP A 110 -10.99 6.60 2.66
C ASP A 110 -11.92 5.83 1.71
N SER A 111 -11.50 5.59 0.46
CA SER A 111 -12.28 4.79 -0.49
C SER A 111 -12.26 3.29 -0.18
N VAL A 112 -11.22 2.80 0.49
CA VAL A 112 -11.04 1.38 0.82
C VAL A 112 -11.64 1.02 2.18
N VAL A 113 -11.64 1.97 3.13
CA VAL A 113 -12.13 1.73 4.51
C VAL A 113 -13.49 1.04 4.56
N PRO A 114 -14.53 1.43 3.78
CA PRO A 114 -15.84 0.80 3.87
C PRO A 114 -15.82 -0.69 3.49
N SER A 115 -15.16 -1.05 2.38
CA SER A 115 -15.09 -2.44 1.90
C SER A 115 -14.15 -3.29 2.76
N ALA A 116 -13.03 -2.72 3.22
CA ALA A 116 -12.16 -3.38 4.18
C ALA A 116 -12.89 -3.68 5.50
N THR A 117 -13.66 -2.72 6.03
CA THR A 117 -14.44 -2.92 7.26
C THR A 117 -15.46 -4.02 7.08
N ALA A 118 -16.23 -3.98 5.98
CA ALA A 118 -17.23 -5.01 5.70
C ALA A 118 -16.61 -6.42 5.60
N PHE A 119 -15.45 -6.54 4.95
CA PHE A 119 -14.73 -7.81 4.87
C PHE A 119 -14.21 -8.26 6.26
N PHE A 120 -13.48 -7.41 6.98
CA PHE A 120 -12.88 -7.81 8.27
C PHE A 120 -13.91 -8.08 9.37
N ASP A 121 -15.03 -7.36 9.39
CA ASP A 121 -16.13 -7.60 10.33
C ASP A 121 -16.86 -8.92 10.04
N SER A 122 -16.73 -9.46 8.83
CA SER A 122 -17.32 -10.76 8.45
C SER A 122 -16.47 -11.96 8.86
N LEU A 123 -15.19 -11.75 9.19
CA LEU A 123 -14.27 -12.83 9.52
C LEU A 123 -14.53 -13.38 10.93
N THR A 124 -14.36 -14.69 11.08
CA THR A 124 -14.39 -15.33 12.40
C THR A 124 -13.13 -15.01 13.20
N ALA A 125 -13.19 -15.22 14.52
CA ALA A 125 -12.02 -15.07 15.38
C ALA A 125 -10.85 -15.98 14.93
N ASP A 126 -11.15 -17.19 14.45
CA ASP A 126 -10.14 -18.14 13.96
C ASP A 126 -9.48 -17.63 12.66
N GLN A 127 -10.28 -17.08 11.73
CA GLN A 127 -9.78 -16.46 10.50
C GLN A 127 -8.91 -15.23 10.81
N LEU A 128 -9.33 -14.36 11.72
CA LEU A 128 -8.55 -13.20 12.16
C LEU A 128 -7.22 -13.62 12.82
N ALA A 129 -7.20 -14.73 13.56
CA ALA A 129 -5.97 -15.25 14.17
C ALA A 129 -4.93 -15.71 13.14
N LEU A 130 -5.35 -16.10 11.93
CA LEU A 130 -4.44 -16.46 10.83
C LEU A 130 -3.78 -15.24 10.17
N MET A 131 -4.35 -14.04 10.36
CA MET A 131 -3.84 -12.81 9.76
C MET A 131 -2.61 -12.26 10.48
N VAL A 132 -2.49 -12.46 11.79
CA VAL A 132 -1.33 -12.00 12.55
C VAL A 132 -0.14 -12.89 12.13
N PRO A 133 1.01 -12.32 11.72
CA PRO A 133 2.19 -13.13 11.51
C PRO A 133 2.45 -13.88 12.81
N GLN A 134 2.34 -15.21 12.77
CA GLN A 134 2.71 -16.03 13.90
C GLN A 134 4.17 -15.76 14.15
N GLN A 135 4.46 -14.88 15.11
CA GLN A 135 5.80 -14.72 15.63
C GLN A 135 6.18 -16.12 16.02
N GLN A 136 7.17 -16.65 15.30
CA GLN A 136 7.76 -17.93 15.58
C GLN A 136 8.42 -17.80 16.95
N PHE A 137 7.64 -17.92 18.03
CA PHE A 137 8.14 -18.33 19.33
C PHE A 137 8.45 -19.84 19.22
N ALA A 138 9.36 -20.16 18.31
CA ALA A 138 10.02 -21.44 18.25
C ALA A 138 11.41 -21.20 18.86
N ASN A 139 11.51 -21.56 20.14
CA ASN A 139 12.73 -21.88 20.86
C ASN A 139 13.98 -22.00 19.97
N ARG A 140 14.92 -21.06 20.14
CA ARG A 140 16.36 -21.34 20.11
C ARG A 140 17.05 -20.46 21.14
#